data_AF-K6YBM3-F1
#
_entry.id   AF-K6YBM3-F1
#
_cell.length_a   1.000
_cell.length_b   1.000
_cell.length_c   1.000
_cell.angle_alpha   90.00
_cell.angle_beta   90.00
_cell.angle_gamma   90.00
#
_symmetry.space_group_name_H-M   'P 1'
#
loop_
_entity.id
_entity.type
_entity.pdbx_description
1 polymer ?
#
loop_
_entity_poly.entity_id
_entity_poly.type
_entity_poly.pdbx_seq_one_letter_code
_entity_poly.pdbx_strand_id
1 'polypeptide(L)'
;MIRTIRVNLMLLTGTLMILQGCQPEPAKTDTMLFREATINQAQVPLDKAAVLLTQDVKSAPLSHLDSIILANQNVRAARDIYAKNNINNYSDTKLTELENFIEQLDPALVENAKSLLILAVDKTAELREQIEEAKNQPYSARGNDTAQLVEFLGKNYNRDVKECCLTTLSQIDQLLKNNSRQHRDLIILIRSINQELAEVIKQKDYALALKKRIRASQ
;
A
#
# COMPACT_ATOMS: atom_id res chain seq x y z
N MET A 1 -86.98 35.66 -12.03
CA MET A 1 -87.50 34.27 -12.17
C MET A 1 -86.35 33.42 -12.69
N ILE A 2 -85.45 32.88 -11.87
CA ILE A 2 -85.54 31.62 -11.11
C ILE A 2 -86.22 30.49 -11.90
N ARG A 3 -85.45 29.55 -12.48
CA ARG A 3 -85.30 28.19 -11.93
C ARG A 3 -84.17 27.40 -12.63
N THR A 4 -83.32 26.86 -11.76
CA THR A 4 -82.24 25.88 -11.88
C THR A 4 -82.73 24.54 -12.45
N ILE A 5 -81.82 23.72 -13.03
CA ILE A 5 -81.54 22.31 -12.63
C ILE A 5 -80.48 21.63 -13.55
N ARG A 6 -79.36 21.28 -12.89
CA ARG A 6 -78.53 20.05 -12.90
C ARG A 6 -77.83 19.58 -14.21
N VAL A 7 -76.49 19.54 -14.25
CA VAL A 7 -75.55 18.55 -13.64
C VAL A 7 -75.63 17.18 -14.31
N ASN A 8 -74.66 16.91 -15.20
CA ASN A 8 -73.86 15.67 -15.31
C ASN A 8 -73.09 15.64 -16.65
N LEU A 9 -71.91 16.26 -16.68
CA LEU A 9 -70.92 15.97 -17.73
C LEU A 9 -70.10 14.78 -17.22
N MET A 10 -70.61 13.59 -17.53
CA MET A 10 -70.07 12.31 -17.11
C MET A 10 -68.81 11.98 -17.94
N LEU A 11 -67.75 11.64 -17.20
CA LEU A 11 -66.50 10.99 -17.57
C LEU A 11 -66.45 10.34 -18.97
N LEU A 12 -65.46 10.74 -19.78
CA LEU A 12 -64.76 9.80 -20.65
C LEU A 12 -63.24 10.04 -20.51
N THR A 13 -62.73 9.73 -19.33
CA THR A 13 -61.31 9.46 -19.11
C THR A 13 -60.92 8.26 -19.96
N GLY A 14 -60.39 8.53 -21.15
CA GLY A 14 -59.71 7.54 -21.98
C GLY A 14 -58.42 7.13 -21.28
N THR A 15 -58.51 6.08 -20.47
CA THR A 15 -57.39 5.35 -19.90
C THR A 15 -56.58 4.76 -21.06
N LEU A 16 -55.57 5.49 -21.53
CA LEU A 16 -54.54 4.95 -22.39
C LEU A 16 -53.74 3.96 -21.53
N MET A 17 -54.20 2.71 -21.46
CA MET A 17 -53.41 1.60 -20.95
C MET A 17 -52.15 1.54 -21.80
N ILE A 18 -51.05 2.04 -21.25
CA ILE A 18 -49.72 1.67 -21.70
C ILE A 18 -49.60 0.18 -21.35
N LEU A 19 -50.00 -0.67 -22.29
CA LEU A 19 -49.52 -2.05 -22.36
C LEU A 19 -48.00 -1.96 -22.60
N GLN A 20 -47.24 -1.66 -21.54
CA GLN A 20 -45.85 -2.11 -21.47
C GLN A 20 -45.92 -3.62 -21.36
N GLY A 21 -46.11 -4.29 -22.49
CA GLY A 21 -45.74 -5.69 -22.59
C GLY A 21 -44.29 -5.76 -22.13
N CYS A 22 -44.02 -6.50 -21.06
CA CYS A 22 -42.68 -6.94 -20.73
C CYS A 22 -42.13 -7.61 -21.99
N GLN A 23 -41.32 -6.88 -22.77
CA GLN A 23 -40.46 -7.54 -23.73
C GLN A 23 -39.59 -8.49 -22.90
N PRO A 24 -39.59 -9.79 -23.17
CA PRO A 24 -38.68 -10.69 -22.49
C PRO A 24 -37.28 -10.16 -22.71
N GLU A 25 -36.51 -10.06 -21.60
CA GLU A 25 -35.13 -9.59 -21.65
C GLU A 25 -34.40 -10.37 -22.75
N PRO A 26 -33.69 -9.71 -23.68
CA PRO A 26 -33.02 -10.40 -24.76
C PRO A 26 -32.09 -11.46 -24.19
N ALA A 27 -32.16 -12.68 -24.73
CA ALA A 27 -31.34 -13.79 -24.27
C ALA A 27 -29.85 -13.40 -24.33
N LYS A 28 -29.13 -13.62 -23.23
CA LYS A 28 -27.69 -13.33 -23.14
C LYS A 28 -26.93 -14.19 -24.15
N THR A 29 -26.00 -13.58 -24.89
CA THR A 29 -25.08 -14.32 -25.75
C THR A 29 -24.01 -15.04 -24.92
N ASP A 30 -23.36 -16.06 -25.49
CA ASP A 30 -22.26 -16.77 -24.83
C ASP A 30 -21.14 -15.82 -24.38
N THR A 31 -20.86 -14.77 -25.17
CA THR A 31 -19.89 -13.73 -24.82
C THR A 31 -20.33 -12.93 -23.60
N MET A 32 -21.62 -12.62 -23.46
CA MET A 32 -22.15 -11.94 -22.28
C MET A 32 -22.07 -12.83 -21.04
N LEU A 33 -22.43 -14.11 -21.17
CA LEU A 33 -22.34 -15.09 -20.09
C LEU A 33 -20.89 -15.30 -19.63
N PHE A 34 -19.96 -15.43 -20.57
CA PHE A 34 -18.53 -15.52 -20.29
C PHE A 34 -18.03 -14.30 -19.52
N ARG A 35 -18.36 -13.09 -20.02
CA ARG A 35 -17.94 -11.83 -19.38
C ARG A 35 -18.48 -11.70 -17.96
N GLU A 36 -19.75 -12.04 -17.74
CA GLU A 36 -20.37 -12.03 -16.42
C GLU A 36 -19.72 -13.04 -15.47
N ALA A 37 -19.44 -14.26 -15.94
CA ALA A 37 -18.75 -15.27 -15.16
C ALA A 37 -17.33 -14.81 -14.75
N THR A 38 -16.58 -14.17 -15.65
CA THR A 38 -15.26 -13.61 -15.33
C THR A 38 -15.36 -12.48 -14.30
N ILE A 39 -16.35 -11.59 -14.43
CA ILE A 39 -16.58 -10.51 -13.43
C ILE A 39 -16.87 -11.12 -12.06
N ASN A 40 -17.76 -12.11 -12.00
CA ASN A 40 -18.09 -12.80 -10.75
C ASN A 40 -16.87 -13.53 -10.15
N GLN A 41 -16.02 -14.13 -11.00
CA GLN A 41 -14.78 -14.75 -10.54
C GLN A 41 -13.81 -13.74 -9.92
N ALA A 42 -13.71 -12.54 -10.50
CA ALA A 42 -12.88 -11.46 -9.98
C ALA A 42 -13.44 -10.82 -8.70
N GLN A 43 -14.74 -10.97 -8.39
CA GLN A 43 -15.29 -10.51 -7.11
C GLN A 43 -14.71 -11.28 -5.91
N VAL A 44 -14.39 -12.57 -6.07
CA VAL A 44 -13.85 -13.38 -4.97
C VAL A 44 -12.58 -12.77 -4.33
N PRO A 45 -11.52 -12.42 -5.09
CA PRO A 45 -10.39 -11.71 -4.50
C PRO A 45 -10.73 -10.28 -4.06
N LEU A 46 -11.62 -9.55 -4.75
CA LEU A 46 -12.01 -8.20 -4.32
C LEU A 46 -12.71 -8.20 -2.95
N ASP A 47 -13.55 -9.19 -2.67
CA ASP A 47 -14.19 -9.37 -1.37
C ASP A 47 -13.16 -9.68 -0.28
N LYS A 48 -12.15 -10.50 -0.59
CA LYS A 48 -11.03 -10.76 0.33
C LYS A 48 -10.25 -9.48 0.63
N ALA A 49 -9.97 -8.65 -0.38
CA ALA A 49 -9.31 -7.36 -0.18
C ALA A 49 -10.15 -6.44 0.72
N ALA A 50 -11.46 -6.35 0.47
CA ALA A 50 -12.36 -5.51 1.24
C ALA A 50 -12.43 -5.91 2.72
N VAL A 51 -12.46 -7.21 3.03
CA VAL A 51 -12.46 -7.72 4.42
C VAL A 51 -11.17 -7.39 5.16
N LEU A 52 -10.03 -7.31 4.47
CA LEU A 52 -8.73 -6.94 5.06
C LEU A 52 -8.62 -5.45 5.37
N LEU A 53 -9.35 -4.60 4.65
CA LEU A 53 -9.33 -3.14 4.80
C LEU A 53 -10.45 -2.66 5.72
N THR A 54 -10.41 -3.12 6.97
CA THR A 54 -11.33 -2.71 8.04
C THR A 54 -11.20 -1.21 8.33
N GLN A 55 -12.14 -0.67 9.11
CA GLN A 55 -12.09 0.73 9.52
C GLN A 55 -10.79 1.05 10.31
N ASP A 56 -10.34 0.12 11.15
CA ASP A 56 -9.10 0.27 11.91
C ASP A 56 -7.89 0.37 10.97
N VAL A 57 -7.80 -0.52 9.97
CA VAL A 57 -6.75 -0.51 8.95
C VAL A 57 -6.77 0.81 8.16
N LYS A 58 -7.95 1.29 7.77
CA LYS A 58 -8.11 2.55 7.04
C LYS A 58 -7.74 3.77 7.89
N SER A 59 -7.99 3.73 9.20
CA SER A 59 -7.69 4.82 10.13
C SER A 59 -6.21 4.92 10.51
N ALA A 60 -5.49 3.80 10.51
CA ALA A 60 -4.08 3.72 10.89
C ALA A 60 -3.28 2.82 9.92
N PRO A 61 -3.20 3.15 8.63
CA PRO A 61 -2.68 2.24 7.61
C PRO A 61 -1.23 1.83 7.83
N LEU A 62 -0.38 2.76 8.30
CA LEU A 62 1.03 2.49 8.57
C LEU A 62 1.26 1.47 9.70
N SER A 63 0.27 1.27 10.59
CA SER A 63 0.32 0.25 11.65
C SER A 63 -0.17 -1.12 11.18
N HIS A 64 -0.72 -1.20 9.96
CA HIS A 64 -1.39 -2.38 9.43
C HIS A 64 -0.89 -2.74 8.01
N LEU A 65 0.41 -2.52 7.75
CA LEU A 65 1.00 -2.75 6.42
C LEU A 65 0.81 -4.18 5.90
N ASP A 66 0.81 -5.19 6.76
CA ASP A 66 0.56 -6.58 6.36
C ASP A 66 -0.84 -6.78 5.76
N SER A 67 -1.87 -6.21 6.39
CA SER A 67 -3.24 -6.25 5.88
C SER A 67 -3.34 -5.54 4.53
N ILE A 68 -2.65 -4.41 4.38
CA ILE A 68 -2.64 -3.63 3.13
C ILE A 68 -1.89 -4.38 2.01
N ILE A 69 -0.77 -5.03 2.32
CA ILE A 69 -0.04 -5.88 1.37
C ILE A 69 -0.93 -7.01 0.88
N LEU A 70 -1.59 -7.74 1.79
CA LEU A 70 -2.49 -8.82 1.43
C LEU A 70 -3.71 -8.31 0.63
N ALA A 71 -4.26 -7.15 0.98
CA ALA A 71 -5.34 -6.53 0.21
C ALA A 71 -4.87 -6.17 -1.21
N ASN A 72 -3.69 -5.56 -1.36
CA ASN A 72 -3.10 -5.21 -2.65
C ASN A 72 -2.83 -6.45 -3.52
N GLN A 73 -2.37 -7.55 -2.93
CA GLN A 73 -2.21 -8.82 -3.65
C GLN A 73 -3.54 -9.35 -4.20
N ASN A 74 -4.62 -9.24 -3.43
CA ASN A 74 -5.95 -9.63 -3.89
C ASN A 74 -6.50 -8.69 -4.98
N VAL A 75 -6.29 -7.38 -4.86
CA VAL A 75 -6.63 -6.42 -5.94
C VAL A 75 -5.90 -6.76 -7.24
N ARG A 76 -4.59 -7.06 -7.17
CA ARG A 76 -3.81 -7.52 -8.32
C ARG A 76 -4.32 -8.85 -8.87
N ALA A 77 -4.70 -9.79 -8.02
CA ALA A 77 -5.29 -11.06 -8.46
C ALA A 77 -6.61 -10.86 -9.23
N ALA A 78 -7.45 -9.91 -8.83
CA ALA A 78 -8.65 -9.52 -9.58
C ALA A 78 -8.28 -8.95 -10.97
N ARG A 79 -7.29 -8.05 -11.02
CA ARG A 79 -6.75 -7.52 -12.29
C ARG A 79 -6.20 -8.60 -13.20
N ASP A 80 -5.49 -9.59 -12.65
CA ASP A 80 -4.96 -10.73 -13.41
C ASP A 80 -6.08 -11.59 -14.00
N ILE A 81 -7.20 -11.77 -13.30
CA ILE A 81 -8.38 -12.49 -13.84
C ILE A 81 -8.93 -11.74 -15.05
N TYR A 82 -9.11 -10.42 -14.96
CA TYR A 82 -9.57 -9.62 -16.09
C TYR A 82 -8.61 -9.68 -17.28
N ALA A 83 -7.31 -9.52 -17.02
CA ALA A 83 -6.27 -9.54 -18.05
C ALA A 83 -6.20 -10.90 -18.78
N LYS A 84 -6.19 -12.01 -18.04
CA LYS A 84 -6.15 -13.37 -18.61
C LYS A 84 -7.34 -13.70 -19.50
N ASN A 85 -8.48 -13.07 -19.24
CA ASN A 85 -9.71 -13.27 -20.01
C ASN A 85 -9.97 -12.15 -21.04
N ASN A 86 -8.95 -11.33 -21.36
CA ASN A 86 -9.03 -10.23 -22.33
C ASN A 86 -10.11 -9.17 -22.00
N ILE A 87 -10.49 -9.03 -20.74
CA ILE A 87 -11.37 -7.98 -20.27
C ILE A 87 -10.48 -6.79 -19.87
N ASN A 88 -10.12 -5.97 -20.85
CA ASN A 88 -9.27 -4.81 -20.62
C ASN A 88 -10.07 -3.62 -20.09
N ASN A 89 -9.44 -2.79 -19.25
CA ASN A 89 -10.00 -1.54 -18.71
C ASN A 89 -11.36 -1.68 -17.98
N TYR A 90 -11.72 -2.89 -17.55
CA TYR A 90 -12.89 -3.07 -16.71
C TYR A 90 -12.62 -2.48 -15.33
N SER A 91 -13.54 -1.67 -14.86
CA SER A 91 -13.55 -1.17 -13.49
C SER A 91 -14.97 -1.12 -12.99
N ASP A 92 -15.19 -1.62 -11.79
CA ASP A 92 -16.40 -1.38 -11.02
C ASP A 92 -16.07 -0.48 -9.82
N THR A 93 -17.10 -0.10 -9.07
CA THR A 93 -16.94 0.75 -7.90
C THR A 93 -16.00 0.14 -6.86
N LYS A 94 -16.10 -1.16 -6.58
CA LYS A 94 -15.32 -1.84 -5.54
C LYS A 94 -13.83 -1.89 -5.90
N LEU A 95 -13.51 -2.29 -7.13
CA LEU A 95 -12.14 -2.32 -7.63
C LEU A 95 -11.53 -0.91 -7.59
N THR A 96 -12.27 0.09 -8.08
CA THR A 96 -11.81 1.48 -8.11
C THR A 96 -11.57 2.03 -6.70
N GLU A 97 -12.46 1.77 -5.74
CA GLU A 97 -12.30 2.19 -4.35
C GLU A 97 -11.07 1.55 -3.69
N LEU A 98 -10.85 0.26 -3.92
CA LEU A 98 -9.71 -0.47 -3.37
C LEU A 98 -8.38 0.02 -3.96
N GLU A 99 -8.32 0.25 -5.27
CA GLU A 99 -7.14 0.79 -5.95
C GLU A 99 -6.83 2.20 -5.49
N ASN A 100 -7.83 3.07 -5.47
CA ASN A 100 -7.69 4.44 -5.00
C ASN A 100 -7.20 4.50 -3.55
N PHE A 101 -7.72 3.63 -2.67
CA PHE A 101 -7.26 3.57 -1.30
C PHE A 101 -5.76 3.23 -1.23
N ILE A 102 -5.30 2.21 -1.98
CA ILE A 102 -3.90 1.80 -1.97
C ILE A 102 -3.00 2.90 -2.55
N GLU A 103 -3.38 3.51 -3.66
CA GLU A 103 -2.62 4.57 -4.32
C GLU A 103 -2.51 5.83 -3.45
N GLN A 104 -3.58 6.19 -2.72
CA GLN A 104 -3.58 7.33 -1.80
C GLN A 104 -2.61 7.17 -0.61
N LEU A 105 -2.11 5.95 -0.35
CA LEU A 105 -1.11 5.72 0.70
C LEU A 105 0.31 6.12 0.29
N ASP A 106 0.59 6.26 -1.02
CA ASP A 106 1.95 6.48 -1.53
C ASP A 106 2.68 7.65 -0.83
N PRO A 107 2.08 8.84 -0.64
CA PRO A 107 2.76 9.94 0.06
C PRO A 107 3.16 9.58 1.50
N ALA A 108 2.28 8.89 2.23
CA ALA A 108 2.55 8.48 3.62
C ALA A 108 3.61 7.37 3.68
N LEU A 109 3.57 6.42 2.75
CA LEU A 109 4.56 5.36 2.62
C LEU A 109 5.95 5.92 2.29
N VAL A 110 6.03 6.89 1.37
CA VAL A 110 7.27 7.59 1.00
C VAL A 110 7.89 8.29 2.21
N GLU A 111 7.12 9.08 2.93
CA GLU A 111 7.63 9.83 4.09
C GLU A 111 8.02 8.91 5.26
N ASN A 112 7.25 7.84 5.47
CA ASN A 112 7.61 6.83 6.47
C ASN A 112 8.90 6.10 6.09
N ALA A 113 9.05 5.69 4.82
CA ALA A 113 10.29 5.06 4.34
C ALA A 113 11.50 5.97 4.52
N LYS A 114 11.41 7.26 4.15
CA LYS A 114 12.49 8.23 4.39
C LYS A 114 12.85 8.33 5.87
N SER A 115 11.84 8.40 6.75
CA SER A 115 12.03 8.48 8.19
C SER A 115 12.74 7.23 8.74
N LEU A 116 12.32 6.04 8.32
CA LEU A 116 12.94 4.77 8.71
C LEU A 116 14.37 4.64 8.17
N LEU A 117 14.64 5.09 6.93
CA LEU A 117 15.98 5.13 6.36
C LEU A 117 16.89 6.06 7.17
N ILE A 118 16.42 7.26 7.52
CA ILE A 118 17.18 8.21 8.35
C ILE A 118 17.46 7.61 9.73
N LEU A 119 16.45 6.99 10.37
CA LEU A 119 16.61 6.34 11.67
C LEU A 119 17.65 5.20 11.63
N ALA A 120 17.64 4.40 10.56
CA ALA A 120 18.65 3.37 10.36
C ALA A 120 20.06 3.97 10.23
N VAL A 121 20.21 5.09 9.51
CA VAL A 121 21.48 5.82 9.41
C VAL A 121 21.92 6.38 10.76
N ASP A 122 21.01 6.96 11.54
CA ASP A 122 21.29 7.48 12.88
C ASP A 122 21.83 6.40 13.81
N LYS A 123 21.13 5.27 13.91
CA LYS A 123 21.57 4.12 14.73
C LYS A 123 22.93 3.57 14.28
N THR A 124 23.22 3.63 12.98
CA THR A 124 24.50 3.15 12.44
C THR A 124 25.64 4.11 12.75
N ALA A 125 25.39 5.42 12.70
CA ALA A 125 26.35 6.42 13.11
C ALA A 125 26.67 6.31 14.62
N GLU A 126 25.64 6.08 15.44
CA GLU A 126 25.79 5.85 16.89
C GLU A 126 26.64 4.60 17.17
N LEU A 127 26.36 3.47 16.49
CA LEU A 127 27.18 2.26 16.62
C LEU A 127 28.66 2.56 16.28
N ARG A 128 28.92 3.30 15.21
CA ARG A 128 30.27 3.66 14.81
C ARG A 128 30.97 4.45 15.92
N GLU A 129 30.30 5.43 16.51
CA GLU A 129 30.84 6.22 17.63
C GLU A 129 31.16 5.32 18.83
N GLN A 130 30.25 4.44 19.21
CA GLN A 130 30.46 3.49 20.32
C GLN A 130 31.65 2.54 20.07
N ILE A 131 31.84 2.08 18.82
CA ILE A 131 33.01 1.25 18.44
C ILE A 131 34.31 2.05 18.55
N GLU A 132 34.32 3.30 18.10
CA GLU A 132 35.51 4.16 18.19
C GLU A 132 35.85 4.52 19.64
N GLU A 133 34.84 4.77 20.48
CA GLU A 133 35.02 4.98 21.93
C GLU A 133 35.58 3.72 22.61
N ALA A 134 35.02 2.55 22.34
CA ALA A 134 35.51 1.27 22.87
C ALA A 134 36.97 1.02 22.48
N LYS A 135 37.34 1.32 21.23
CA LYS A 135 38.72 1.22 20.78
C LYS A 135 39.64 2.18 21.52
N ASN A 136 39.20 3.40 21.83
CA ASN A 136 40.02 4.45 22.44
C ASN A 136 40.15 4.36 23.97
N GLN A 137 39.62 3.30 24.60
CA GLN A 137 39.78 3.07 26.04
C GLN A 137 41.27 2.89 26.45
N PRO A 138 41.63 3.27 27.70
CA PRO A 138 43.01 3.19 28.19
C PRO A 138 43.61 1.79 28.07
N TYR A 139 44.92 1.70 27.83
CA TYR A 139 45.64 0.43 27.64
C TYR A 139 45.48 -0.58 28.80
N SER A 140 45.22 -0.11 30.02
CA SER A 140 44.93 -0.96 31.19
C SER A 140 43.57 -1.67 31.14
N ALA A 141 42.68 -1.24 30.25
CA ALA A 141 41.35 -1.83 30.01
C ALA A 141 41.24 -2.54 28.64
N ARG A 142 42.26 -2.44 27.78
CA ARG A 142 42.29 -3.12 26.47
C ARG A 142 42.66 -4.60 26.66
N GLY A 143 41.65 -5.47 26.64
CA GLY A 143 41.78 -6.93 26.71
C GLY A 143 40.72 -7.65 25.83
N ASN A 144 40.45 -8.92 26.12
CA ASN A 144 39.33 -9.69 25.52
C ASN A 144 37.98 -8.94 25.60
N ASP A 145 37.82 -8.11 26.63
CA ASP A 145 36.62 -7.32 26.90
C ASP A 145 36.26 -6.35 25.77
N THR A 146 37.24 -5.76 25.08
CA THR A 146 36.96 -4.82 23.98
C THR A 146 36.39 -5.55 22.75
N ALA A 147 36.90 -6.73 22.42
CA ALA A 147 36.39 -7.53 21.30
C ALA A 147 34.98 -8.07 21.60
N GLN A 148 34.74 -8.54 22.83
CA GLN A 148 33.42 -8.98 23.28
C GLN A 148 32.40 -7.83 23.30
N LEU A 149 32.82 -6.63 23.71
CA LEU A 149 31.99 -5.44 23.66
C LEU A 149 31.59 -5.08 22.22
N VAL A 150 32.55 -5.05 21.29
CA VAL A 150 32.25 -4.77 19.87
C VAL A 150 31.30 -5.82 19.29
N GLU A 151 31.46 -7.11 19.63
CA GLU A 151 30.53 -8.16 19.21
C GLU A 151 29.12 -7.95 19.78
N PHE A 152 29.02 -7.61 21.07
CA PHE A 152 27.75 -7.31 21.74
C PHE A 152 27.03 -6.11 21.11
N LEU A 153 27.76 -5.02 20.85
CA LEU A 153 27.24 -3.83 20.18
C LEU A 153 26.71 -4.17 18.78
N GLY A 154 27.48 -4.94 18.00
CA GLY A 154 27.05 -5.40 16.67
C GLY A 154 25.78 -6.25 16.70
N LYS A 155 25.66 -7.18 17.66
CA LYS A 155 24.45 -8.02 17.82
C LYS A 155 23.22 -7.19 18.17
N ASN A 156 23.33 -6.27 19.12
CA ASN A 156 22.22 -5.40 19.50
C ASN A 156 21.81 -4.47 18.36
N TYR A 157 22.78 -3.84 17.71
CA TYR A 157 22.53 -3.01 16.53
C TYR A 157 21.77 -3.77 15.43
N ASN A 158 22.19 -4.99 15.10
CA ASN A 158 21.55 -5.79 14.05
C ASN A 158 20.08 -6.09 14.39
N ARG A 159 19.78 -6.38 15.65
CA ARG A 159 18.40 -6.55 16.12
C ARG A 159 17.64 -5.24 16.01
N ASP A 160 18.18 -4.17 16.56
CA ASP A 160 17.52 -2.87 16.66
C ASP A 160 17.20 -2.28 15.29
N VAL A 161 18.15 -2.34 14.33
CA VAL A 161 17.94 -1.84 12.96
C VAL A 161 16.94 -2.71 12.20
N LYS A 162 16.97 -4.04 12.40
CA LYS A 162 16.00 -4.95 11.79
C LYS A 162 14.57 -4.68 12.28
N GLU A 163 14.40 -4.53 13.60
CA GLU A 163 13.10 -4.35 14.25
C GLU A 163 12.56 -2.94 14.04
N CYS A 164 13.39 -1.90 14.17
CA CYS A 164 12.91 -0.53 14.00
C CYS A 164 12.54 -0.20 12.57
N CYS A 165 13.26 -0.78 11.60
CA CYS A 165 13.43 -0.13 10.32
C CYS A 165 13.35 -1.10 9.13
N LEU A 166 14.23 -2.10 9.05
CA LEU A 166 14.37 -2.91 7.82
C LEU A 166 13.13 -3.74 7.48
N THR A 167 12.43 -4.26 8.50
CA THR A 167 11.20 -5.04 8.30
C THR A 167 10.11 -4.18 7.65
N THR A 168 9.85 -3.01 8.23
CA THR A 168 8.86 -2.04 7.74
C THR A 168 9.26 -1.48 6.38
N LEU A 169 10.55 -1.21 6.14
CA LEU A 169 11.05 -0.77 4.83
C LEU A 169 10.79 -1.82 3.74
N SER A 170 10.95 -3.10 4.04
CA SER A 170 10.63 -4.19 3.10
C SER A 170 9.13 -4.27 2.78
N GLN A 171 8.26 -3.99 3.75
CA GLN A 171 6.81 -3.90 3.52
C GLN A 171 6.46 -2.71 2.63
N ILE A 172 7.07 -1.55 2.87
CA ILE A 172 6.87 -0.35 2.05
C ILE A 172 7.36 -0.57 0.61
N ASP A 173 8.52 -1.22 0.39
CA ASP A 173 9.00 -1.58 -0.97
C ASP A 173 7.97 -2.43 -1.73
N GLN A 174 7.24 -3.32 -1.05
CA GLN A 174 6.20 -4.12 -1.71
C GLN A 174 5.01 -3.30 -2.20
N LEU A 175 4.62 -2.28 -1.42
CA LEU A 175 3.48 -1.41 -1.75
C LEU A 175 3.85 -0.41 -2.84
N LEU A 176 4.99 0.28 -2.72
CA LEU A 176 5.45 1.28 -3.70
C LEU A 176 5.78 0.68 -5.08
N LYS A 177 5.91 -0.66 -5.20
CA LYS A 177 6.05 -1.32 -6.51
C LYS A 177 4.90 -1.04 -7.47
N ASN A 178 3.70 -0.71 -6.97
CA ASN A 178 2.57 -0.30 -7.80
C ASN A 178 2.95 0.88 -8.70
N ASN A 179 3.66 1.86 -8.15
CA ASN A 179 4.11 3.08 -8.84
C ASN A 179 5.65 3.16 -8.92
N SER A 180 6.28 2.03 -9.27
CA SER A 180 7.74 1.88 -9.26
C SER A 180 8.52 2.91 -10.09
N ARG A 181 7.91 3.49 -11.13
CA ARG A 181 8.54 4.56 -11.93
C ARG A 181 8.62 5.88 -11.17
N GLN A 182 7.57 6.20 -10.41
CA GLN A 182 7.48 7.43 -9.62
C GLN A 182 8.44 7.39 -8.43
N HIS A 183 8.53 6.23 -7.77
CA HIS A 183 9.31 6.05 -6.54
C HIS A 183 10.64 5.32 -6.74
N ARG A 184 11.19 5.40 -7.96
CA ARG A 184 12.32 4.56 -8.38
C ARG A 184 13.53 4.76 -7.47
N ASP A 185 13.89 6.01 -7.20
CA ASP A 185 15.11 6.35 -6.45
C ASP A 185 14.98 5.93 -4.99
N LEU A 186 13.83 6.15 -4.37
CA LEU A 186 13.55 5.68 -3.02
C LEU A 186 13.58 4.15 -2.95
N ILE A 187 12.95 3.44 -3.88
CA ILE A 187 12.96 1.97 -3.95
C ILE A 187 14.38 1.42 -4.05
N ILE A 188 15.23 2.06 -4.86
CA ILE A 188 16.65 1.67 -4.97
C ILE A 188 17.35 1.85 -3.62
N LEU A 189 17.16 2.99 -2.94
CA LEU A 189 17.74 3.25 -1.63
C LEU A 189 17.26 2.24 -0.57
N ILE A 190 15.97 1.90 -0.55
CA ILE A 190 15.42 0.88 0.36
C ILE A 190 16.15 -0.46 0.16
N ARG A 191 16.37 -0.87 -1.09
CA ARG A 191 16.99 -2.16 -1.42
C ARG A 191 18.50 -2.17 -1.20
N SER A 192 19.18 -1.02 -1.34
CA SER A 192 20.62 -0.92 -1.12
C SER A 192 20.99 -0.56 0.32
N ILE A 193 20.01 -0.32 1.22
CA ILE A 193 20.27 0.26 2.55
C ILE A 193 21.34 -0.50 3.34
N ASN A 194 21.36 -1.83 3.32
CA ASN A 194 22.39 -2.59 4.05
C ASN A 194 23.82 -2.26 3.59
N GLN A 195 24.02 -2.02 2.29
CA GLN A 195 25.32 -1.61 1.73
C GLN A 195 25.64 -0.17 2.13
N GLU A 196 24.65 0.71 2.06
CA GLU A 196 24.77 2.12 2.44
C GLU A 196 25.14 2.27 3.95
N LEU A 197 24.54 1.46 4.83
CA LEU A 197 24.86 1.43 6.26
C LEU A 197 26.28 0.92 6.51
N ALA A 198 26.77 -0.05 5.73
CA ALA A 198 28.16 -0.49 5.84
C ALA A 198 29.15 0.65 5.53
N GLU A 199 28.82 1.54 4.58
CA GLU A 199 29.63 2.73 4.30
C GLU A 199 29.56 3.77 5.41
N VAL A 200 28.41 3.91 6.11
CA VAL A 200 28.32 4.75 7.32
C VAL A 200 29.30 4.29 8.41
N ILE A 201 29.48 2.98 8.59
CA ILE A 201 30.45 2.44 9.56
C ILE A 201 31.89 2.78 9.14
N LYS A 202 32.21 2.67 7.85
CA LYS A 202 33.57 2.87 7.32
C LYS A 202 33.97 4.34 7.23
N GLN A 203 33.05 5.23 6.88
CA GLN A 203 33.34 6.60 6.49
C GLN A 203 32.60 7.60 7.40
N LYS A 204 33.37 8.43 8.13
CA LYS A 204 32.84 9.37 9.15
C LYS A 204 31.74 10.29 8.62
N ASP A 205 31.92 10.85 7.43
CA ASP A 205 31.02 11.90 6.90
C ASP A 205 29.91 11.34 5.99
N TYR A 206 29.89 10.03 5.75
CA TYR A 206 28.96 9.40 4.81
C TYR A 206 27.50 9.47 5.28
N ALA A 207 27.27 9.40 6.60
CA ALA A 207 25.93 9.53 7.19
C ALA A 207 25.22 10.82 6.76
N LEU A 208 25.94 11.95 6.73
CA LEU A 208 25.37 13.23 6.34
C LEU A 208 25.03 13.27 4.84
N ALA A 209 25.92 12.74 3.99
CA ALA A 209 25.70 12.65 2.56
C ALA A 209 24.50 11.75 2.22
N LEU A 210 24.40 10.59 2.88
CA LEU A 210 23.31 9.65 2.71
C LEU A 210 21.97 10.24 3.15
N LYS A 211 21.89 10.91 4.30
CA LYS A 211 20.65 11.61 4.73
C LYS A 211 20.18 12.66 3.73
N LYS A 212 21.11 13.39 3.09
CA LYS A 212 20.77 14.35 2.02
C LYS A 212 20.17 13.64 0.81
N ARG A 213 20.76 12.52 0.38
CA ARG A 213 20.23 11.67 -0.71
C ARG A 213 18.83 11.14 -0.39
N ILE A 214 18.62 10.64 0.84
CA ILE A 214 17.30 10.14 1.30
C ILE A 214 16.24 11.24 1.20
N ARG A 215 16.53 12.45 1.72
CA ARG A 215 15.57 13.57 1.68
C ARG A 215 15.24 14.02 0.26
N ALA A 216 16.18 13.91 -0.67
CA ALA A 216 16.00 14.29 -2.06
C ALA A 216 15.30 13.20 -2.91
N SER A 217 15.18 11.97 -2.40
CA SER A 217 14.55 10.88 -3.13
C SER A 217 13.03 11.07 -3.28
N GLN A 218 12.52 10.71 -4.45
CA GLN A 218 11.10 10.64 -4.77
C GLN A 218 10.66 9.19 -4.87
#